data_AF-A0AAU2ISC2-F1
#
_entry.id   AF-A0AAU2ISC2-F1
#
_cell.length_a   1.000
_cell.length_b   1.000
_cell.length_c   1.000
_cell.angle_alpha   90.00
_cell.angle_beta   90.00
_cell.angle_gamma   90.00
#
_symmetry.space_group_name_H-M   'P 1'
#
loop_
_entity.id
_entity.type
_entity.pdbx_description
1 polymer ?
#
loop_
_entity_poly.entity_id
_entity_poly.type
_entity_poly.pdbx_seq_one_letter_code
_entity_poly.pdbx_strand_id
1 'polypeptide(L)'
;MIAAEALAAGLDTPTLCELAGLPRNADTRDIRDALAQALSEAGIELPDPDLARRHALRRPAARLINGEIAPADLATDDWWETQVETVEERSFVALIPQCGCCIEYTLGSDQRTWAAELRIAALALTSSPPIGSGC
;
A
#
# COMPACT_ATOMS: atom_id res chain seq x y z
N MET A 1 14.56 15.28 -1.07
CA MET A 1 13.28 15.15 -1.79
C MET A 1 13.53 14.17 -2.91
N ILE A 2 12.76 13.09 -2.98
CA ILE A 2 13.12 11.89 -3.75
C ILE A 2 13.37 12.19 -5.24
N ALA A 3 12.56 13.06 -5.87
CA ALA A 3 12.77 13.44 -7.28
C ALA A 3 14.12 14.15 -7.52
N ALA A 4 14.52 15.07 -6.63
CA ALA A 4 15.81 15.75 -6.73
C ALA A 4 17.00 14.78 -6.48
N GLU A 5 16.81 13.79 -5.61
CA GLU A 5 17.79 12.73 -5.36
C GLU A 5 17.91 11.78 -6.57
N ALA A 6 16.81 11.47 -7.25
CA ALA A 6 16.80 10.68 -8.47
C ALA A 6 17.50 11.39 -9.64
N LEU A 7 17.30 12.70 -9.79
CA LEU A 7 18.08 13.53 -10.73
C LEU A 7 19.58 13.48 -10.41
N ALA A 8 19.94 13.63 -9.12
CA ALA A 8 21.33 13.53 -8.69
C ALA A 8 21.94 12.14 -8.91
N ALA A 9 21.11 11.09 -8.89
CA ALA A 9 21.50 9.72 -9.19
C ALA A 9 21.59 9.43 -10.71
N GLY A 10 21.29 10.40 -11.57
CA GLY A 10 21.41 10.30 -13.02
C GLY A 10 20.15 9.85 -13.75
N LEU A 11 19.00 9.76 -13.06
CA LEU A 11 17.70 9.55 -13.72
C LEU A 11 17.22 10.90 -14.29
N ASP A 12 17.80 11.33 -15.40
CA ASP A 12 17.52 12.64 -15.98
C ASP A 12 16.40 12.55 -17.02
N THR A 13 15.17 12.86 -16.59
CA THR A 13 14.03 13.03 -17.50
C THR A 13 13.44 14.43 -17.36
N PRO A 14 12.94 15.03 -18.46
CA PRO A 14 12.34 16.36 -18.43
C PRO A 14 11.26 16.49 -17.34
N THR A 15 10.38 15.50 -17.24
CA THR A 15 9.28 15.56 -16.28
C THR A 15 9.75 15.36 -14.83
N LEU A 16 10.87 14.64 -14.60
CA LEU A 16 11.45 14.54 -13.26
C LEU A 16 12.08 15.86 -12.78
N CYS A 17 12.64 16.65 -13.70
CA CYS A 17 13.10 18.01 -13.40
C CYS A 17 11.95 18.90 -12.96
N GLU A 18 10.81 18.82 -13.63
CA GLU A 18 9.61 19.58 -13.26
C GLU A 18 9.07 19.15 -11.89
N LEU A 19 8.97 17.84 -11.64
CA LEU A 19 8.61 17.28 -10.33
C LEU A 19 9.54 17.77 -9.22
N ALA A 20 10.85 17.85 -9.49
CA ALA A 20 11.82 18.34 -8.53
C ALA A 20 11.66 19.85 -8.21
N GLY A 21 10.96 20.59 -9.07
CA GLY A 21 10.63 22.00 -8.89
C GLY A 21 9.25 22.27 -8.29
N LEU A 22 8.38 21.26 -8.15
CA LEU A 22 7.01 21.47 -7.67
C LEU A 22 6.96 21.94 -6.21
N PRO A 23 6.03 22.86 -5.87
CA PRO A 23 5.83 23.27 -4.50
C PRO A 23 5.21 22.13 -3.68
N ARG A 24 5.49 22.11 -2.36
CA ARG A 24 5.01 21.04 -1.46
C ARG A 24 3.49 20.89 -1.38
N ASN A 25 2.75 21.91 -1.77
CA ASN A 25 1.28 21.94 -1.78
C ASN A 25 0.69 21.77 -3.19
N ALA A 26 1.49 21.32 -4.17
CA ALA A 26 0.98 20.96 -5.49
C ALA A 26 -0.09 19.86 -5.38
N ASP A 27 -1.02 19.83 -6.34
CA ASP A 27 -2.09 18.86 -6.38
C ASP A 27 -1.52 17.43 -6.48
N THR A 28 -2.06 16.50 -5.68
CA THR A 28 -1.58 15.13 -5.63
C THR A 28 -1.80 14.37 -6.93
N ARG A 29 -2.82 14.72 -7.73
CA ARG A 29 -3.06 14.16 -9.06
C ARG A 29 -1.99 14.64 -10.04
N ASP A 30 -1.68 15.92 -10.04
CA ASP A 30 -0.65 16.50 -10.91
C ASP A 30 0.73 15.88 -10.60
N ILE A 31 1.06 15.73 -9.31
CA ILE A 31 2.29 15.05 -8.88
C ILE A 31 2.32 13.60 -9.39
N ARG A 32 1.21 12.87 -9.27
CA ARG A 32 1.13 11.47 -9.69
C ARG A 32 1.26 11.31 -11.19
N ASP A 33 0.59 12.17 -11.96
CA ASP A 33 0.59 12.09 -13.42
C ASP A 33 1.97 12.50 -13.97
N ALA A 34 2.61 13.52 -13.39
CA ALA A 34 3.99 13.87 -13.71
C ALA A 34 4.97 12.73 -13.36
N LEU A 35 4.77 12.02 -12.23
CA LEU A 35 5.62 10.88 -11.88
C LEU A 35 5.49 9.73 -12.87
N ALA A 36 4.26 9.40 -13.28
CA ALA A 36 4.02 8.36 -14.27
C ALA A 36 4.70 8.71 -15.61
N GLN A 37 4.61 9.98 -16.02
CA GLN A 37 5.25 10.47 -17.24
C GLN A 37 6.79 10.43 -17.13
N ALA A 38 7.37 10.86 -16.00
CA ALA A 38 8.81 10.82 -15.76
C ALA A 38 9.38 9.40 -15.79
N LEU A 39 8.65 8.41 -15.27
CA LEU A 39 9.03 7.00 -15.31
C LEU A 39 8.93 6.43 -16.73
N SER A 40 7.88 6.79 -17.47
CA SER A 40 7.74 6.41 -18.88
C SER A 40 8.88 6.95 -19.73
N GLU A 41 9.30 8.20 -19.51
CA GLU A 41 10.46 8.82 -20.18
C GLU A 41 11.78 8.10 -19.86
N ALA A 42 11.91 7.56 -18.65
CA ALA A 42 13.06 6.78 -18.23
C ALA A 42 13.04 5.33 -18.75
N GLY A 43 11.98 4.93 -19.47
CA GLY A 43 11.77 3.54 -19.92
C GLY A 43 11.47 2.58 -18.77
N ILE A 44 11.00 3.09 -17.63
CA ILE A 44 10.62 2.29 -16.47
C ILE A 44 9.12 2.00 -16.57
N GLU A 45 8.78 0.74 -16.81
CA GLU A 45 7.40 0.29 -16.76
C GLU A 45 6.93 0.21 -15.30
N LEU A 46 5.78 0.81 -15.02
CA LEU A 46 5.13 0.66 -13.73
C LEU A 46 4.61 -0.77 -13.58
N PRO A 47 4.77 -1.40 -12.40
CA PRO A 47 4.17 -2.69 -12.14
C PRO A 47 2.65 -2.59 -12.28
N ASP A 48 2.04 -3.71 -12.65
CA ASP A 48 0.60 -3.87 -12.67
C ASP A 48 -0.03 -3.32 -11.36
N PRO A 49 -1.05 -2.44 -11.42
CA PRO A 49 -1.59 -1.81 -10.22
C PRO A 49 -2.11 -2.79 -9.18
N ASP A 50 -2.70 -3.92 -9.61
CA ASP A 50 -3.20 -4.95 -8.70
C ASP A 50 -2.02 -5.68 -8.02
N LEU A 51 -0.99 -6.04 -8.77
CA LEU A 51 0.25 -6.58 -8.22
C LEU A 51 0.89 -5.61 -7.21
N ALA A 52 1.01 -4.33 -7.57
CA ALA A 52 1.56 -3.30 -6.70
C ALA A 52 0.76 -3.14 -5.40
N ARG A 53 -0.58 -3.15 -5.49
CA ARG A 53 -1.47 -3.08 -4.32
C ARG A 53 -1.32 -4.29 -3.41
N ARG A 54 -1.14 -5.49 -3.98
CA ARG A 54 -0.89 -6.71 -3.22
C ARG A 54 0.49 -6.75 -2.56
N HIS A 55 1.52 -6.19 -3.20
CA HIS A 55 2.80 -5.94 -2.52
C HIS A 55 2.65 -4.95 -1.38
N ALA A 56 1.89 -3.88 -1.60
CA ALA A 56 1.65 -2.85 -0.60
C ALA A 56 0.94 -3.39 0.65
N LEU A 57 0.06 -4.41 0.54
CA LEU A 57 -0.62 -5.06 1.68
C LEU A 57 0.32 -5.62 2.76
N ARG A 58 1.53 -6.07 2.39
CA ARG A 58 2.48 -6.64 3.36
C ARG A 58 3.06 -5.58 4.31
N ARG A 59 3.20 -4.35 3.85
CA ARG A 59 3.73 -3.25 4.69
C ARG A 59 2.83 -2.95 5.90
N PRO A 60 1.53 -2.66 5.75
CA PRO A 60 0.67 -2.43 6.91
C PRO A 60 0.51 -3.70 7.77
N ALA A 61 0.49 -4.91 7.18
CA ALA A 61 0.50 -6.15 7.96
C ALA A 61 1.73 -6.23 8.89
N ALA A 62 2.93 -5.93 8.39
CA ALA A 62 4.15 -5.89 9.20
C ALA A 62 4.09 -4.80 10.29
N ARG A 63 3.62 -3.60 9.95
CA ARG A 63 3.45 -2.49 10.90
C ARG A 63 2.46 -2.86 12.01
N LEU A 64 1.39 -3.58 11.69
CA LEU A 64 0.40 -4.04 12.65
C LEU A 64 1.01 -5.04 13.66
N ILE A 65 1.83 -5.98 13.17
CA ILE A 65 2.53 -6.97 14.03
C ILE A 65 3.51 -6.27 14.96
N ASN A 66 4.24 -5.27 14.45
CA ASN A 66 5.18 -4.48 15.23
C ASN A 66 4.49 -3.52 16.22
N GLY A 67 3.15 -3.39 16.16
CA GLY A 67 2.41 -2.44 16.99
C GLY A 67 2.60 -0.97 16.59
N GLU A 68 3.10 -0.71 15.39
CA GLU A 68 3.29 0.65 14.86
C GLU A 68 1.98 1.30 14.41
N ILE A 69 0.97 0.48 14.10
CA ILE A 69 -0.39 0.91 13.78
C ILE A 69 -1.39 0.11 14.61
N ALA A 70 -2.51 0.73 14.96
CA ALA A 70 -3.64 0.03 15.54
C ALA A 70 -4.43 -0.72 14.44
N PRO A 71 -5.13 -1.80 14.80
CA PRO A 71 -6.06 -2.47 13.88
C PRO A 71 -7.04 -1.53 13.17
N ALA A 72 -7.51 -0.48 13.88
CA ALA A 72 -8.47 0.49 13.34
C ALA A 72 -7.87 1.40 12.25
N ASP A 73 -6.55 1.59 12.25
CA ASP A 73 -5.86 2.44 11.27
C ASP A 73 -5.84 1.78 9.87
N LEU A 74 -6.16 0.48 9.77
CA LEU A 74 -6.26 -0.22 8.49
C LEU A 74 -7.56 0.12 7.73
N ALA A 75 -8.56 0.71 8.37
CA ALA A 75 -9.84 1.01 7.74
C ALA A 75 -9.78 2.21 6.77
N THR A 76 -8.67 2.96 6.69
CA THR A 76 -8.60 4.23 5.95
C THR A 76 -8.20 4.12 4.48
N ASP A 77 -7.68 2.96 4.06
CA ASP A 77 -6.95 2.83 2.79
C ASP A 77 -7.71 1.96 1.76
N ASP A 78 -9.01 1.76 1.96
CA ASP A 78 -9.91 0.98 1.08
C ASP A 78 -9.36 -0.41 0.71
N TRP A 79 -8.59 -1.05 1.61
CA TRP A 79 -7.95 -2.34 1.35
C TRP A 79 -8.93 -3.44 0.93
N TRP A 80 -10.20 -3.31 1.30
CA TRP A 80 -11.29 -4.22 0.96
C TRP A 80 -11.53 -4.37 -0.55
N GLU A 81 -11.11 -3.40 -1.37
CA GLU A 81 -11.20 -3.48 -2.85
C GLU A 81 -10.00 -4.20 -3.48
N THR A 82 -8.99 -4.58 -2.69
CA THR A 82 -7.77 -5.18 -3.24
C THR A 82 -8.09 -6.55 -3.83
N GLN A 83 -7.71 -6.78 -5.10
CA GLN A 83 -7.73 -8.11 -5.65
C GLN A 83 -6.71 -9.00 -4.91
N VAL A 84 -7.16 -10.18 -4.51
CA VAL A 84 -6.39 -11.10 -3.66
C VAL A 84 -6.37 -12.48 -4.30
N GLU A 85 -5.21 -13.11 -4.35
CA GLU A 85 -5.04 -14.44 -4.96
C GLU A 85 -4.73 -15.51 -3.92
N THR A 86 -3.86 -15.19 -2.96
CA THR A 86 -3.44 -16.17 -1.95
C THR A 86 -4.49 -16.32 -0.85
N VAL A 87 -4.38 -17.41 -0.08
CA VAL A 87 -5.29 -17.62 1.06
C VAL A 87 -4.98 -16.60 2.15
N GLU A 88 -3.71 -16.30 2.36
CA GLU A 88 -3.24 -15.37 3.38
C GLU A 88 -3.67 -13.94 3.07
N GLU A 89 -3.59 -13.51 1.81
CA GLU A 89 -4.12 -12.22 1.36
C GLU A 89 -5.63 -12.13 1.61
N ARG A 90 -6.38 -13.16 1.19
CA ARG A 90 -7.84 -13.21 1.39
C ARG A 90 -8.22 -13.16 2.86
N SER A 91 -7.56 -13.95 3.70
CA SER A 91 -7.82 -13.98 5.15
C SER A 91 -7.50 -12.63 5.81
N PHE A 92 -6.44 -11.95 5.39
CA PHE A 92 -6.09 -10.64 5.95
C PHE A 92 -7.07 -9.55 5.50
N VAL A 93 -7.32 -9.44 4.18
CA VAL A 93 -8.21 -8.40 3.62
C VAL A 93 -9.65 -8.57 4.11
N ALA A 94 -10.15 -9.81 4.25
CA ALA A 94 -11.51 -10.07 4.73
C ALA A 94 -11.76 -9.58 6.17
N LEU A 95 -10.70 -9.41 6.97
CA LEU A 95 -10.77 -8.90 8.34
C LEU A 95 -10.57 -7.39 8.43
N ILE A 96 -10.21 -6.70 7.33
CA ILE A 96 -10.10 -5.24 7.31
C ILE A 96 -11.50 -4.66 7.11
N PRO A 97 -12.04 -3.92 8.09
CA PRO A 97 -13.37 -3.35 7.96
C PRO A 97 -13.36 -2.21 6.94
N GLN A 98 -14.46 -2.08 6.20
CA GLN A 98 -14.69 -0.92 5.30
C GLN A 98 -14.78 0.39 6.08
N CYS A 99 -15.20 0.31 7.34
CA CYS A 99 -15.32 1.45 8.26
C CYS A 99 -14.97 1.02 9.68
N GLY A 100 -14.11 1.78 10.36
CA GLY A 100 -13.73 1.50 11.74
C GLY A 100 -14.90 1.50 12.74
N CYS A 101 -15.98 2.23 12.45
CA CYS A 101 -17.19 2.26 13.29
C CYS A 101 -18.09 1.02 13.14
N CYS A 102 -17.80 0.14 12.18
CA CYS A 102 -18.71 -0.93 11.78
C CYS A 102 -18.28 -2.32 12.25
N ILE A 103 -17.13 -2.46 12.94
CA ILE A 103 -16.49 -3.76 13.26
C ILE A 103 -17.48 -4.78 13.84
N GLU A 104 -18.24 -4.41 14.89
CA GLU A 104 -19.20 -5.32 15.54
C GLU A 104 -20.35 -5.73 14.59
N TYR A 105 -20.77 -4.81 13.71
CA TYR A 105 -21.86 -5.03 12.77
C TYR A 105 -21.43 -5.81 11.52
N THR A 106 -20.22 -5.56 11.01
CA THR A 106 -19.71 -6.16 9.77
C THR A 106 -19.07 -7.51 9.98
N LEU A 107 -18.47 -7.76 11.16
CA LEU A 107 -17.71 -8.97 11.44
C LEU A 107 -18.34 -9.85 12.54
N GLY A 108 -19.43 -9.38 13.17
CA GLY A 108 -20.18 -10.15 14.18
C GLY A 108 -19.35 -10.56 15.40
N SER A 109 -18.21 -9.91 15.63
CA SER A 109 -17.20 -10.25 16.64
C SER A 109 -16.90 -9.05 17.51
N ASP A 110 -16.55 -9.28 18.78
CA ASP A 110 -16.08 -8.19 19.65
C ASP A 110 -14.71 -7.66 19.20
N GLN A 111 -14.41 -6.42 19.59
CA GLN A 111 -13.20 -5.72 19.15
C GLN A 111 -11.89 -6.43 19.53
N ARG A 112 -11.83 -7.16 20.65
CA ARG A 112 -10.60 -7.85 21.08
C ARG A 112 -10.37 -9.11 20.26
N THR A 113 -11.43 -9.89 20.03
CA THR A 113 -11.38 -11.09 19.21
C THR A 113 -10.99 -10.76 17.78
N TRP A 114 -11.66 -9.77 17.17
CA TRP A 114 -11.30 -9.27 15.85
C TRP A 114 -9.85 -8.82 15.76
N ALA A 115 -9.37 -8.02 16.72
CA ALA A 115 -8.01 -7.52 16.72
C ALA A 115 -6.96 -8.63 16.91
N ALA A 116 -7.32 -9.77 17.53
CA ALA A 116 -6.44 -10.93 17.63
C ALA A 116 -6.39 -11.70 16.30
N GLU A 117 -7.55 -11.95 15.69
CA GLU A 117 -7.64 -12.64 14.40
C GLU A 117 -6.94 -11.86 13.29
N LEU A 118 -7.11 -10.53 13.24
CA LEU A 118 -6.44 -9.68 12.26
C LEU A 118 -4.91 -9.74 12.39
N ARG A 119 -4.38 -9.79 13.62
CA ARG A 119 -2.94 -9.96 13.86
C ARG A 119 -2.44 -11.34 13.45
N ILE A 120 -3.23 -12.39 13.67
CA ILE A 120 -2.90 -13.75 13.21
C ILE A 120 -2.84 -13.79 11.68
N ALA A 121 -3.82 -13.20 10.99
CA ALA A 121 -3.85 -13.14 9.54
C ALA A 121 -2.69 -12.29 8.98
N ALA A 122 -2.34 -11.17 9.63
CA ALA A 122 -1.17 -10.37 9.28
C ALA A 122 0.13 -11.16 9.40
N LEU A 123 0.28 -11.94 10.47
CA LEU A 123 1.44 -12.80 10.68
C LEU A 123 1.55 -13.86 9.59
N ALA A 124 0.44 -14.51 9.22
CA ALA A 124 0.41 -15.47 8.14
C ALA A 124 0.82 -14.83 6.80
N LEU A 125 0.28 -13.64 6.48
CA LEU A 125 0.61 -12.91 5.25
C LEU A 125 2.09 -12.49 5.19
N THR A 126 2.65 -11.97 6.28
CA THR A 126 4.06 -11.55 6.32
C THR A 126 5.04 -12.71 6.31
N SER A 127 4.62 -13.89 6.78
CA SER A 127 5.43 -15.12 6.76
C SER A 127 5.29 -15.90 5.46
N SER A 128 4.31 -15.56 4.62
CA SER A 128 4.09 -16.19 3.32
C SER A 128 5.18 -15.76 2.32
N PRO A 129 5.49 -16.61 1.31
CA PRO A 129 6.46 -16.25 0.29
C PRO A 129 6.08 -14.95 -0.44
N PRO A 130 7.06 -14.18 -0.93
CA PRO A 130 6.81 -12.95 -1.67
C PRO A 130 6.03 -13.25 -2.96
N ILE A 131 5.17 -12.31 -3.38
CA ILE A 131 4.44 -12.40 -4.64
C ILE A 131 5.40 -12.09 -5.78
N GLY A 132 5.46 -12.98 -6.78
CA GLY A 132 6.18 -12.74 -8.04
C GLY A 132 7.71 -12.59 -7.91
N SER A 133 8.39 -12.56 -9.05
CA SER A 133 9.76 -12.03 -9.13
C SER A 133 9.69 -10.54 -8.82
N GLY A 134 10.32 -10.15 -7.72
CA GLY A 134 10.04 -8.91 -7.00
C GLY A 134 10.14 -7.63 -7.82
N CYS A 135 9.33 -6.65 -7.40
CA CYS A 135 9.66 -5.24 -7.57
C CYS A 135 10.91 -4.89 -6.74
#